data_AF-A0A9J7AR47-F1
#
_entry.id   AF-A0A9J7AR47-F1
#
_cell.length_a   1.000
_cell.length_b   1.000
_cell.length_c   1.000
_cell.angle_alpha   90.00
_cell.angle_beta   90.00
_cell.angle_gamma   90.00
#
_symmetry.space_group_name_H-M   'P 1'
#
loop_
_entity.id
_entity.type
_entity.pdbx_description
1 polymer ?
#
loop_
_entity_poly.entity_id
_entity_poly.type
_entity_poly.pdbx_seq_one_letter_code
_entity_poly.pdbx_strand_id
1 'polypeptide(L)'
;MGRFKDKALRQDEQRSRPATLSDLSRAGIGVFCWCNRCGHNAEAATAMLIAQLGPDFPVPEVGSRMRCSSCASKDVATRPAWPTRDQVVARHS
;
A
#
# COMPACT_ATOMS: atom_id res chain seq x y z
N MET A 1 -28.72 4.75 25.58
CA MET A 1 -28.26 3.65 24.69
C MET A 1 -27.47 4.23 23.52
N GLY A 2 -26.15 4.49 23.65
CA GLY A 2 -25.36 5.14 22.59
C GLY A 2 -23.90 4.67 22.44
N ARG A 3 -23.25 4.25 23.54
CA ARG A 3 -21.81 3.95 23.57
C ARG A 3 -21.33 2.75 22.73
N PHE A 4 -22.22 1.84 22.33
CA PHE A 4 -21.87 0.69 21.48
C PHE A 4 -21.72 1.08 20.00
N LYS A 5 -22.54 2.03 19.52
CA LYS A 5 -22.48 2.52 18.14
C LYS A 5 -21.22 3.35 17.88
N ASP A 6 -20.80 4.18 18.84
CA ASP A 6 -19.55 4.94 18.77
C ASP A 6 -18.30 4.05 18.60
N LYS A 7 -18.23 2.92 19.31
CA LYS A 7 -17.10 1.99 19.18
C LYS A 7 -17.07 1.32 17.81
N ALA A 8 -18.22 0.93 17.29
CA ALA A 8 -18.35 0.29 15.98
C ALA A 8 -17.94 1.26 14.85
N LEU A 9 -18.38 2.52 14.91
CA LEU A 9 -17.99 3.55 13.93
C LEU A 9 -16.49 3.81 13.93
N ARG A 10 -15.87 3.95 15.10
CA ARG A 10 -14.40 4.14 15.19
C ARG A 10 -13.62 2.95 14.64
N GLN A 11 -14.11 1.73 14.86
CA GLN A 11 -13.48 0.52 14.30
C GLN A 11 -13.60 0.49 12.77
N ASP A 12 -14.75 0.89 12.23
CA ASP A 12 -14.98 1.00 10.79
C ASP A 12 -14.08 2.06 10.13
N GLU A 13 -13.96 3.24 10.75
CA GLU A 13 -13.04 4.29 10.32
C GLU A 13 -11.58 3.82 10.38
N GLN A 14 -11.20 3.10 11.44
CA GLN A 14 -9.84 2.55 11.60
C GLN A 14 -9.54 1.49 10.54
N ARG A 15 -10.53 0.68 10.15
CA ARG A 15 -10.41 -0.35 9.10
C ARG A 15 -10.39 0.24 7.70
N SER A 16 -11.01 1.40 7.53
CA SER A 16 -11.04 2.16 6.27
C SER A 16 -9.76 2.97 6.03
N ARG A 17 -8.94 3.19 7.07
CA ARG A 17 -7.67 3.89 6.92
C ARG A 17 -6.67 3.03 6.14
N PRO A 18 -6.05 3.59 5.09
CA PRO A 18 -5.00 2.87 4.37
C PRO A 18 -3.81 2.61 5.29
N ALA A 19 -3.19 1.44 5.14
CA ALA A 19 -1.95 1.13 5.85
C ALA A 19 -0.86 2.17 5.51
N THR A 20 -0.11 2.60 6.52
CA THR A 20 1.04 3.49 6.36
C THR A 20 2.33 2.69 6.17
N LEU A 21 3.40 3.36 5.73
CA LEU A 21 4.72 2.74 5.68
C LEU A 21 5.22 2.29 7.06
N SER A 22 4.86 3.00 8.14
CA SER A 22 5.20 2.58 9.50
C SER A 22 4.55 1.28 9.90
N ASP A 23 3.27 1.07 9.53
CA ASP A 23 2.56 -0.18 9.80
C ASP A 23 3.27 -1.36 9.13
N LEU A 24 3.71 -1.17 7.88
CA LEU A 24 4.44 -2.20 7.14
C LEU A 24 5.83 -2.45 7.69
N SER A 25 6.54 -1.39 8.09
CA SER A 25 7.88 -1.50 8.70
C SER A 25 7.83 -2.30 9.99
N ARG A 26 6.84 -2.02 10.85
CA ARG A 26 6.60 -2.77 12.09
C ARG A 26 6.25 -4.23 11.83
N ALA A 27 5.55 -4.53 10.74
CA ALA A 27 5.18 -5.87 10.35
C ALA A 27 6.31 -6.62 9.60
N GLY A 28 7.40 -5.95 9.23
CA GLY A 28 8.47 -6.53 8.41
C GLY A 28 8.04 -6.81 6.96
N ILE A 29 7.13 -5.99 6.42
CA ILE A 29 6.47 -6.21 5.13
C ILE A 29 6.93 -5.14 4.13
N GLY A 30 7.23 -5.55 2.89
CA GLY A 30 7.57 -4.66 1.79
C GLY A 30 6.35 -4.05 1.10
N VAL A 31 6.61 -3.17 0.13
CA VAL A 31 5.57 -2.58 -0.73
C VAL A 31 5.68 -3.22 -2.11
N PHE A 32 4.64 -3.97 -2.51
CA PHE A 32 4.53 -4.50 -3.86
C PHE A 32 4.10 -3.38 -4.82
N CYS A 33 4.87 -3.21 -5.89
CA CYS A 33 4.67 -2.17 -6.90
C CYS A 33 4.38 -2.85 -8.25
N TRP A 34 3.34 -2.42 -8.95
CA TRP A 34 2.91 -2.97 -10.23
C TRP A 34 2.68 -1.85 -11.25
N CYS A 35 3.33 -1.92 -12.41
CA CYS A 35 3.06 -0.99 -13.50
C CYS A 35 1.87 -1.46 -14.34
N ASN A 36 0.79 -0.68 -14.36
CA ASN A 36 -0.42 -1.00 -15.13
C ASN A 36 -0.21 -0.93 -16.65
N ARG A 37 0.88 -0.31 -17.12
CA ARG A 37 1.18 -0.17 -18.56
C ARG A 37 1.91 -1.34 -19.18
N CYS A 38 2.83 -1.97 -18.43
CA CYS A 38 3.71 -3.00 -18.98
C CYS A 38 3.78 -4.28 -18.13
N GLY A 39 3.12 -4.31 -16.97
CA GLY A 39 3.13 -5.47 -16.05
C GLY A 39 4.43 -5.65 -15.26
N HIS A 40 5.44 -4.81 -15.48
CA HIS A 40 6.66 -4.81 -14.67
C HIS A 40 6.31 -4.56 -13.21
N ASN A 41 6.83 -5.41 -12.32
CA ASN A 41 6.56 -5.35 -10.90
C ASN A 41 7.81 -5.63 -10.09
N ALA A 42 7.85 -5.07 -8.88
CA ALA A 42 8.95 -5.23 -7.94
C ALA A 42 8.42 -5.03 -6.51
N GLU A 43 9.14 -5.57 -5.54
CA GLU A 43 8.92 -5.25 -4.13
C GLU A 43 9.94 -4.19 -3.68
N ALA A 44 9.45 -3.08 -3.14
CA ALA A 44 10.27 -2.01 -2.60
C ALA A 44 10.42 -2.17 -1.08
N ALA A 45 11.64 -2.01 -0.59
CA ALA A 45 11.93 -2.05 0.83
C ALA A 45 11.26 -0.87 1.56
N THR A 46 10.43 -1.17 2.56
CA THR A 46 9.68 -0.17 3.32
C THR A 46 10.60 0.85 4.01
N ALA A 47 11.74 0.42 4.54
CA ALA A 47 12.71 1.32 5.16
C ALA A 47 13.24 2.40 4.19
N MET A 48 13.50 2.03 2.93
CA MET A 48 13.92 2.96 1.89
C MET A 48 12.81 3.98 1.57
N LEU A 49 11.56 3.53 1.53
CA LEU A 49 10.40 4.40 1.27
C LEU A 49 10.15 5.38 2.42
N ILE A 50 10.31 4.93 3.67
CA ILE A 50 10.20 5.80 4.86
C ILE A 50 11.23 6.92 4.81
N ALA A 51 12.48 6.61 4.43
CA ALA A 51 13.54 7.60 4.34
C ALA A 51 13.24 8.71 3.29
N GLN A 52 12.43 8.40 2.26
CA GLN A 52 12.11 9.34 1.18
C GLN A 52 10.77 10.07 1.37
N LEU A 53 9.75 9.39 1.90
CA LEU A 53 8.37 9.86 1.93
C LEU A 53 7.84 10.13 3.34
N GLY A 54 8.55 9.63 4.35
CA GLY A 54 8.15 9.71 5.75
C GLY A 54 7.36 8.49 6.23
N PRO A 55 7.33 8.26 7.55
CA PRO A 55 6.73 7.09 8.19
C PRO A 55 5.20 6.99 8.04
N ASP A 56 4.50 8.12 8.01
CA ASP A 56 3.02 8.17 7.97
C ASP A 56 2.46 8.14 6.55
N PHE A 57 3.31 7.99 5.53
CA PHE A 57 2.89 8.02 4.14
C PHE A 57 1.99 6.81 3.81
N PRO A 58 0.79 7.02 3.21
CA PRO A 58 -0.11 5.91 2.87
C PRO A 58 0.45 5.02 1.75
N VAL A 59 0.42 3.70 1.94
CA VAL A 59 0.94 2.73 0.97
C VAL A 59 0.29 2.84 -0.43
N PRO A 60 -1.05 3.04 -0.58
CA PRO A 60 -1.66 3.20 -1.89
C PRO A 60 -1.19 4.46 -2.64
N GLU A 61 -0.72 5.49 -1.93
CA GLU A 61 -0.27 6.73 -2.54
C GLU A 61 1.19 6.67 -3.02
N VAL A 62 1.96 5.64 -2.59
CA VAL A 62 3.39 5.51 -2.93
C VAL A 62 3.60 5.50 -4.44
N GLY A 63 2.70 4.84 -5.18
CA GLY A 63 2.74 4.79 -6.64
C GLY A 63 2.75 6.17 -7.32
N SER A 64 2.14 7.19 -6.72
CA SER A 64 2.13 8.57 -7.24
C SER A 64 3.53 9.22 -7.29
N ARG A 65 4.48 8.68 -6.52
CA ARG A 65 5.88 9.12 -6.45
C ARG A 65 6.83 8.24 -7.27
N MET A 66 6.31 7.22 -7.95
CA MET A 66 7.11 6.24 -8.67
C MET A 66 7.09 6.45 -10.18
N ARG A 67 8.10 5.89 -10.83
CA ARG A 67 8.19 5.75 -12.29
C ARG A 67 8.68 4.35 -12.61
N CYS A 68 8.00 3.66 -13.52
CA CYS A 68 8.41 2.33 -13.95
C CYS A 68 9.78 2.41 -14.64
N SER A 69 10.75 1.61 -14.19
CA SER A 69 12.09 1.56 -14.78
C SER A 69 12.11 0.92 -16.17
N SER A 70 11.11 0.11 -16.53
CA SER A 70 11.02 -0.56 -17.83
C SER A 70 10.39 0.33 -18.92
N CYS A 71 9.33 1.09 -18.61
CA CYS A 71 8.58 1.85 -19.61
C CYS A 71 8.43 3.36 -19.30
N ALA A 72 9.06 3.85 -18.23
CA ALA A 72 9.01 5.24 -17.77
C ALA A 72 7.61 5.81 -17.43
N SER A 73 6.56 5.00 -17.43
CA SER A 73 5.20 5.42 -17.02
C SER A 73 5.13 5.71 -15.51
N LYS A 74 4.23 6.63 -15.14
CA LYS A 74 3.87 6.95 -13.73
C LYS A 74 2.61 6.20 -13.25
N ASP A 75 2.04 5.35 -14.08
CA ASP A 75 0.86 4.54 -13.76
C ASP A 75 1.30 3.26 -13.03
N VAL A 76 1.59 3.43 -11.73
CA VAL A 76 2.09 2.41 -10.82
C VAL A 76 1.12 2.25 -9.67
N ALA A 77 0.55 1.04 -9.53
CA ALA A 77 -0.24 0.66 -8.37
C ALA A 77 0.67 0.12 -7.26
N THR A 78 0.41 0.50 -6.01
CA THR A 78 1.15 0.04 -4.84
C THR A 78 0.22 -0.57 -3.81
N ARG A 79 0.67 -1.68 -3.20
CA ARG A 79 -0.04 -2.36 -2.11
C ARG A 79 0.97 -2.97 -1.13
N PRO A 80 0.58 -3.29 0.10
CA PRO A 80 1.45 -4.08 0.96
C PRO A 80 1.70 -5.48 0.35
N ALA A 81 2.93 -5.96 0.50
CA ALA A 81 3.34 -7.30 0.08
C ALA A 81 2.98 -8.36 1.13
N TRP A 82 1.70 -8.42 1.56
CA TRP A 82 1.29 -9.40 2.57
C TRP A 82 1.64 -10.82 2.12
N PRO A 83 2.29 -11.65 2.97
CA PRO A 83 2.56 -13.04 2.64
C PRO A 83 1.25 -13.77 2.37
N THR A 84 1.26 -14.59 1.32
CA THR A 84 0.08 -15.21 0.70
C THR A 84 -0.82 -15.93 1.70
N ARG A 85 -2.02 -15.37 1.91
CA ARG A 85 -3.19 -16.15 2.33
C ARG A 85 -4.39 -16.01 1.40
N ASP A 86 -4.46 -14.97 0.55
CA ASP A 86 -5.34 -14.87 -0.62
C ASP A 86 -5.08 -13.50 -1.30
N GLN A 87 -4.31 -13.44 -2.39
CA GLN A 87 -4.21 -12.20 -3.19
C GLN A 87 -4.35 -12.53 -4.67
N VAL A 88 -5.58 -12.83 -5.07
CA VAL A 88 -5.96 -12.78 -6.48
C VAL A 88 -5.92 -11.29 -6.89
N VAL A 89 -4.88 -10.88 -7.61
CA VAL A 89 -4.85 -9.53 -8.20
C VAL A 89 -5.95 -9.47 -9.25
N ALA A 90 -7.08 -8.84 -8.90
CA ALA A 90 -8.14 -8.56 -9.85
C ALA A 90 -7.62 -7.59 -10.91
N ARG A 91 -7.32 -8.13 -12.09
CA ARG A 91 -6.96 -7.36 -13.28
C ARG A 91 -8.28 -6.84 -13.86
N HIS A 92 -8.50 -5.53 -13.80
CA HIS A 92 -9.60 -4.92 -14.55
C HIS A 92 -9.15 -4.83 -16.02
N SER A 93 -9.82 -5.63 -16.87
CA SER A 93 -9.70 -5.64 -18.33
C SER A 93 -10.48 -4.49 -18.96
#